data_AF-A0A2P5DLV1-F1
#
_entry.id   AF-A0A2P5DLV1-F1
#
_cell.length_a   1.000
_cell.length_b   1.000
_cell.length_c   1.000
_cell.angle_alpha   90.00
_cell.angle_beta   90.00
_cell.angle_gamma   90.00
#
_symmetry.space_group_name_H-M   'P 1'
#
loop_
_entity.id
_entity.type
_entity.pdbx_description
1 polymer ?
#
loop_
_entity_poly.entity_id
_entity_poly.type
_entity_poly.pdbx_seq_one_letter_code
_entity_poly.pdbx_strand_id
1 'polypeptide(L)'
;MESHLLDAAKLSWSSGLSLTPTTCLTKCRNGHVHNPNPQIHCLLVLNRSSNPSSKGLQKNSHKDLSRILRTDAAIRNIERKANSKKYNRLWPKAVLEALDEAITNNFWETALKIFGLLRMQQWYEPRRQTYTKLLVMLGRCKQPKQASLLFEVMSSDGLQPTIDVYTALVTAYGQSGLLEEAFSAVDDMKSVSDCKPDVYTYSVLINCCVKYRRLDLIQRVLDEMLFFGIEYSTVTFNTLINGYGKAEMIEPMENLLADMIESGSSLPDVFTLNSVIGAYGDSRQIDKMEKWYDEFQLMGISPDVKTFNILIKSYGKAGMYDKMSSIMEFMEKRFFSPNVVTFNIFIEVFGKAGDISVMDEYFRKMKRRGLKPNSITYCSLVNAYSKAKLTEKVDSVLRQVGNSDVTLDTTFFNCAISAYGRAGNVEMMHELFLAMKERNCYPDNITFATMIQVYKAQGMTEAVQALESKMTTIKDYSGNLRCLSN
;
A
#
# COMPACT_ATOMS: atom_id res chain seq x y z
N MET A 1 11.23 33.22 42.61
CA MET A 1 9.87 33.78 42.49
C MET A 1 9.64 34.06 41.01
N GLU A 2 8.44 33.74 40.54
CA GLU A 2 7.76 34.22 39.31
C GLU A 2 8.56 34.15 37.99
N SER A 3 8.29 33.24 37.04
CA SER A 3 7.03 32.90 36.33
C SER A 3 6.60 33.92 35.27
N HIS A 4 7.21 33.84 34.08
CA HIS A 4 6.59 34.32 32.85
C HIS A 4 6.12 33.12 32.01
N LEU A 5 4.86 32.75 32.23
CA LEU A 5 4.09 31.89 31.34
C LEU A 5 3.94 32.59 29.98
N LEU A 6 4.26 31.90 28.89
CA LEU A 6 3.94 32.38 27.55
C LEU A 6 2.50 31.99 27.19
N ASP A 7 1.73 32.99 26.77
CA ASP A 7 0.26 32.93 26.69
C ASP A 7 -0.30 31.90 25.70
N ALA A 8 -1.33 31.17 26.16
CA ALA A 8 -2.14 30.27 25.34
C ALA A 8 -3.12 31.01 24.39
N ALA A 9 -2.96 32.32 24.20
CA ALA A 9 -3.95 33.22 23.59
C ALA A 9 -3.82 33.42 22.06
N LYS A 10 -2.80 32.85 21.40
CA LYS A 10 -2.58 33.01 19.93
C LYS A 10 -3.30 31.99 19.03
N LEU A 11 -4.19 31.15 19.59
CA LEU A 11 -5.04 30.22 18.83
C LEU A 11 -6.51 30.67 18.85
N SER A 12 -6.76 31.96 18.64
CA SER A 12 -8.10 32.50 18.38
C SER A 12 -8.56 32.16 16.96
N TRP A 13 -9.00 30.92 16.75
CA TRP A 13 -9.72 30.55 15.53
C TRP A 13 -11.07 31.28 15.51
N SER A 14 -11.36 31.98 14.41
CA SER A 14 -12.53 32.84 14.27
C SER A 14 -13.85 32.07 14.39
N SER A 15 -14.46 32.13 15.57
CA SER A 15 -15.82 31.69 15.81
C SER A 15 -16.81 32.65 15.17
N GLY A 16 -17.28 32.34 13.96
CA GLY A 16 -18.33 33.13 13.33
C GLY A 16 -18.72 32.63 11.96
N LEU A 17 -19.88 32.00 11.86
CA LEU A 17 -20.82 32.19 10.75
C LEU A 17 -22.22 31.75 11.20
N SER A 18 -23.04 32.75 11.50
CA SER A 18 -24.48 32.60 11.78
C SER A 18 -25.22 32.15 10.51
N LEU A 19 -26.11 31.18 10.66
CA LEU A 19 -27.10 30.83 9.63
C LEU A 19 -28.10 31.98 9.43
N THR A 20 -27.96 32.74 8.34
CA THR A 20 -29.06 33.50 7.72
C THR A 20 -29.00 33.35 6.19
N PRO A 21 -30.12 33.03 5.51
CA PRO A 21 -30.13 32.81 4.07
C PRO A 21 -30.48 34.10 3.31
N THR A 22 -29.58 34.60 2.46
CA THR A 22 -29.90 35.66 1.49
C THR A 22 -30.37 35.05 0.17
N THR A 23 -31.67 35.17 -0.07
CA THR A 23 -32.32 34.88 -1.34
C THR A 23 -31.88 35.83 -2.45
N CYS A 24 -31.63 35.29 -3.65
CA CYS A 24 -31.96 36.01 -4.88
C CYS A 24 -32.48 35.00 -5.94
N LEU A 25 -33.75 35.16 -6.33
CA LEU A 25 -34.42 34.32 -7.31
C LEU A 25 -34.23 34.86 -8.73
N THR A 26 -34.15 33.96 -9.72
CA THR A 26 -35.00 33.87 -10.94
C THR A 26 -34.37 32.85 -11.92
N LYS A 27 -35.07 31.96 -12.62
CA LYS A 27 -36.52 31.74 -12.84
C LYS A 27 -36.84 30.23 -12.86
N CYS A 28 -38.02 29.86 -12.33
CA CYS A 28 -38.55 28.50 -12.36
C CYS A 28 -39.31 28.18 -13.67
N ARG A 29 -39.62 26.90 -13.90
CA ARG A 29 -40.94 26.48 -14.43
C ARG A 29 -41.45 25.24 -13.69
N ASN A 30 -42.76 25.23 -13.38
CA ASN A 30 -43.49 24.29 -12.50
C ASN A 30 -43.70 22.90 -13.15
N GLY A 31 -44.19 21.83 -12.50
CA GLY A 31 -44.71 21.54 -11.14
C GLY A 31 -44.84 20.00 -10.97
N HIS A 32 -45.53 19.35 -10.01
CA HIS A 32 -46.44 19.70 -8.89
C HIS A 32 -46.13 18.74 -7.70
N VAL A 33 -46.15 19.16 -6.44
CA VAL A 33 -47.27 19.19 -5.46
C VAL A 33 -48.09 17.89 -5.30
N HIS A 34 -47.79 17.08 -4.27
CA HIS A 34 -48.69 16.90 -3.09
C HIS A 34 -48.06 16.05 -1.95
N ASN A 35 -48.30 16.49 -0.71
CA ASN A 35 -48.17 15.78 0.58
C ASN A 35 -49.63 15.72 1.18
N PRO A 36 -49.98 15.06 2.32
CA PRO A 36 -49.11 14.50 3.37
C PRO A 36 -49.49 13.14 4.02
N ASN A 37 -48.56 12.67 4.88
CA ASN A 37 -48.74 11.73 6.02
C ASN A 37 -49.98 12.05 6.91
N PRO A 38 -50.55 11.12 7.71
CA PRO A 38 -49.81 10.40 8.78
C PRO A 38 -50.31 9.00 9.23
N GLN A 39 -49.56 8.29 10.09
CA GLN A 39 -50.00 7.89 11.46
C GLN A 39 -48.95 7.10 12.27
N ILE A 40 -49.17 7.07 13.59
CA ILE A 40 -48.29 6.55 14.65
C ILE A 40 -48.87 5.23 15.19
N HIS A 41 -48.02 4.27 15.56
CA HIS A 41 -48.40 3.29 16.59
C HIS A 41 -47.19 2.83 17.42
N CYS A 42 -47.22 3.12 18.72
CA CYS A 42 -46.39 2.44 19.72
C CYS A 42 -47.05 1.12 20.13
N LEU A 43 -46.25 0.13 20.54
CA LEU A 43 -46.62 -0.87 21.54
C LEU A 43 -45.35 -1.45 22.22
N LEU A 44 -45.53 -1.96 23.44
CA LEU A 44 -44.50 -2.10 24.47
C LEU A 44 -43.98 -3.54 24.66
N VAL A 45 -42.69 -3.62 25.04
CA VAL A 45 -42.09 -4.57 26.01
C VAL A 45 -42.17 -6.08 25.72
N LEU A 46 -41.00 -6.72 25.67
CA LEU A 46 -40.66 -7.80 26.62
C LEU A 46 -39.15 -8.07 26.67
N ASN A 47 -38.57 -7.95 27.88
CA ASN A 47 -37.19 -8.36 28.16
C ASN A 47 -37.03 -9.88 28.02
N ARG A 48 -36.06 -10.33 27.22
CA ARG A 48 -35.38 -11.62 27.46
C ARG A 48 -33.88 -11.47 27.26
N SER A 49 -33.15 -11.77 28.33
CA SER A 49 -31.69 -11.87 28.36
C SER A 49 -31.21 -13.09 27.59
N SER A 50 -30.35 -12.88 26.60
CA SER A 50 -29.49 -13.95 26.05
C SER A 50 -28.24 -13.36 25.39
N ASN A 51 -27.09 -13.79 25.90
CA ASN A 51 -25.72 -13.45 25.50
C ASN A 51 -25.49 -13.04 24.03
N PRO A 52 -24.71 -11.97 23.75
CA PRO A 52 -24.31 -11.63 22.39
C PRO A 52 -23.27 -12.65 21.87
N SER A 53 -23.75 -13.71 21.22
CA SER A 53 -22.88 -14.69 20.58
C SER A 53 -22.07 -14.05 19.43
N SER A 54 -20.77 -14.32 19.38
CA SER A 54 -19.76 -13.73 18.48
C SER A 54 -19.84 -14.14 17.00
N LYS A 55 -21.06 -14.26 16.45
CA LYS A 55 -21.32 -14.85 15.12
C LYS A 55 -21.15 -13.89 13.92
N GLY A 56 -20.68 -12.65 14.13
CA GLY A 56 -20.49 -11.66 13.07
C GLY A 56 -19.26 -11.87 12.18
N LEU A 57 -18.11 -12.26 12.76
CA LEU A 57 -16.82 -12.27 12.06
C LEU A 57 -16.42 -13.66 11.53
N GLN A 58 -16.59 -14.72 12.32
CA GLN A 58 -16.25 -16.10 11.88
C GLN A 58 -17.11 -16.57 10.69
N LYS A 59 -18.35 -16.10 10.56
CA LYS A 59 -19.27 -16.58 9.53
C LYS A 59 -18.91 -16.11 8.11
N ASN A 60 -18.14 -15.02 7.99
CA ASN A 60 -17.59 -14.58 6.70
C ASN A 60 -16.30 -15.32 6.41
N SER A 61 -15.31 -15.36 7.33
CA SER A 61 -14.06 -16.08 7.07
C SER A 61 -14.26 -17.57 6.78
N HIS A 62 -15.24 -18.22 7.43
CA HIS A 62 -15.59 -19.61 7.15
C HIS A 62 -16.36 -19.79 5.82
N LYS A 63 -17.10 -18.78 5.36
CA LYS A 63 -17.68 -18.77 4.00
C LYS A 63 -16.59 -18.59 2.95
N ASP A 64 -15.68 -17.65 3.15
CA ASP A 64 -14.56 -17.38 2.25
C ASP A 64 -13.63 -18.59 2.15
N LEU A 65 -13.24 -19.19 3.28
CA LEU A 65 -12.49 -20.44 3.32
C LEU A 65 -13.26 -21.59 2.64
N SER A 66 -14.58 -21.71 2.88
CA SER A 66 -15.38 -22.72 2.19
C SER A 66 -15.50 -22.48 0.68
N ARG A 67 -15.41 -21.22 0.23
CA ARG A 67 -15.38 -20.84 -1.18
C ARG A 67 -14.05 -21.27 -1.75
N ILE A 68 -12.94 -20.74 -1.21
CA ILE A 68 -11.56 -21.10 -1.58
C ILE A 68 -11.38 -22.63 -1.66
N LEU A 69 -11.84 -23.40 -0.66
CA LEU A 69 -11.76 -24.86 -0.68
C LEU A 69 -12.62 -25.53 -1.76
N ARG A 70 -13.82 -25.00 -2.07
CA ARG A 70 -14.65 -25.47 -3.19
C ARG A 70 -14.01 -25.14 -4.53
N THR A 71 -13.39 -23.98 -4.66
CA THR A 71 -12.68 -23.53 -5.86
C THR A 71 -11.43 -24.36 -6.08
N ASP A 72 -10.58 -24.51 -5.06
CA ASP A 72 -9.39 -25.35 -5.04
C ASP A 72 -9.74 -26.84 -5.30
N ALA A 73 -10.88 -27.32 -4.79
CA ALA A 73 -11.43 -28.63 -5.18
C ALA A 73 -11.90 -28.67 -6.65
N ALA A 74 -12.57 -27.63 -7.16
CA ALA A 74 -13.02 -27.56 -8.56
C ALA A 74 -11.84 -27.50 -9.53
N ILE A 75 -10.83 -26.68 -9.22
CA ILE A 75 -9.53 -26.57 -9.89
C ILE A 75 -8.85 -27.94 -9.93
N ARG A 76 -8.63 -28.60 -8.79
CA ARG A 76 -8.03 -29.94 -8.75
C ARG A 76 -8.85 -31.00 -9.48
N ASN A 77 -10.16 -30.83 -9.60
CA ASN A 77 -11.04 -31.73 -10.36
C ASN A 77 -10.95 -31.46 -11.89
N ILE A 78 -10.72 -30.21 -12.29
CA ILE A 78 -10.37 -29.83 -13.66
C ILE A 78 -8.97 -30.37 -14.01
N GLU A 79 -7.97 -30.20 -13.14
CA GLU A 79 -6.61 -30.75 -13.32
C GLU A 79 -6.62 -32.29 -13.43
N ARG A 80 -7.35 -32.99 -12.55
CA ARG A 80 -7.51 -34.47 -12.66
C ARG A 80 -8.19 -34.91 -13.97
N LYS A 81 -9.13 -34.12 -14.50
CA LYS A 81 -9.79 -34.43 -15.79
C LYS A 81 -8.93 -34.09 -16.99
N ALA A 82 -8.10 -33.05 -16.91
CA ALA A 82 -7.10 -32.70 -17.91
C ALA A 82 -6.06 -33.82 -18.09
N ASN A 83 -5.59 -34.40 -16.98
CA ASN A 83 -4.64 -35.52 -16.99
C ASN A 83 -5.27 -36.88 -17.39
N SER A 84 -6.52 -36.88 -17.89
CA SER A 84 -7.22 -38.08 -18.36
C SER A 84 -7.42 -38.04 -19.88
N LYS A 85 -7.50 -39.21 -20.53
CA LYS A 85 -7.74 -39.36 -21.98
C LYS A 85 -9.12 -38.86 -22.47
N LYS A 86 -9.84 -38.06 -21.68
CA LYS A 86 -11.19 -37.51 -21.95
C LYS A 86 -11.29 -35.99 -21.71
N TYR A 87 -10.26 -35.23 -22.12
CA TYR A 87 -10.22 -33.77 -21.97
C TYR A 87 -11.24 -33.00 -22.85
N ASN A 88 -11.85 -33.64 -23.84
CA ASN A 88 -12.79 -33.05 -24.83
C ASN A 88 -14.20 -32.67 -24.30
N ARG A 89 -14.49 -32.83 -23.01
CA ARG A 89 -15.81 -32.52 -22.42
C ARG A 89 -15.68 -31.86 -21.04
N LEU A 90 -15.10 -30.66 -21.01
CA LEU A 90 -15.24 -29.75 -19.87
C LEU A 90 -16.50 -28.90 -20.03
N TRP A 91 -17.20 -28.65 -18.93
CA TRP A 91 -18.44 -27.85 -18.93
C TRP A 91 -18.10 -26.36 -19.08
N PRO A 92 -18.60 -25.64 -20.12
CA PRO A 92 -18.14 -24.28 -20.43
C PRO A 92 -18.22 -23.31 -19.25
N LYS A 93 -19.37 -23.31 -18.56
CA LYS A 93 -19.62 -22.46 -17.40
C LYS A 93 -18.63 -22.72 -16.25
N ALA A 94 -18.36 -23.99 -15.94
CA ALA A 94 -17.48 -24.35 -14.82
C ALA A 94 -16.00 -23.99 -15.08
N VAL A 95 -15.53 -24.06 -16.33
CA VAL A 95 -14.16 -23.64 -16.69
C VAL A 95 -14.02 -22.13 -16.61
N LEU A 96 -15.01 -21.37 -17.11
CA LEU A 96 -15.01 -19.91 -17.06
C LEU A 96 -15.14 -19.38 -15.62
N GLU A 97 -15.98 -19.99 -14.79
CA GLU A 97 -16.09 -19.65 -13.36
C GLU A 97 -14.77 -19.95 -12.60
N ALA A 98 -14.16 -21.11 -12.83
CA ALA A 98 -12.87 -21.44 -12.22
C ALA A 98 -11.73 -20.51 -12.68
N LEU A 99 -11.75 -20.08 -13.94
CA LEU A 99 -10.78 -19.13 -14.49
C LEU A 99 -10.94 -17.73 -13.87
N ASP A 100 -12.17 -17.20 -13.84
CA ASP A 100 -12.46 -15.88 -13.27
C ASP A 100 -12.15 -15.84 -11.76
N GLU A 101 -12.41 -16.93 -11.03
CA GLU A 101 -12.04 -17.03 -9.62
C GLU A 101 -10.53 -17.20 -9.39
N ALA A 102 -9.81 -17.96 -10.22
CA ALA A 102 -8.34 -18.01 -10.16
C ALA A 102 -7.70 -16.65 -10.45
N ILE A 103 -8.24 -15.91 -11.43
CA ILE A 103 -7.85 -14.52 -11.74
C ILE A 103 -8.13 -13.60 -10.56
N THR A 104 -9.32 -13.66 -9.98
CA THR A 104 -9.72 -12.82 -8.84
C THR A 104 -8.84 -13.05 -7.60
N ASN A 105 -8.43 -14.29 -7.35
CA ASN A 105 -7.53 -14.63 -6.24
C ASN A 105 -6.03 -14.48 -6.60
N ASN A 106 -5.68 -14.04 -7.81
CA ASN A 106 -4.30 -13.88 -8.30
C ASN A 106 -3.46 -15.19 -8.31
N PHE A 107 -4.12 -16.34 -8.50
CA PHE A 107 -3.45 -17.64 -8.63
C PHE A 107 -2.96 -17.86 -10.07
N TRP A 108 -1.91 -17.13 -10.44
CA TRP A 108 -1.48 -16.99 -11.84
C TRP A 108 -1.13 -18.31 -12.55
N GLU A 109 -0.36 -19.20 -11.91
CA GLU A 109 -0.02 -20.52 -12.50
C GLU A 109 -1.28 -21.33 -12.83
N THR A 110 -2.23 -21.33 -11.90
CA THR A 110 -3.49 -22.04 -12.00
C THR A 110 -4.40 -21.43 -13.07
N ALA A 111 -4.48 -20.10 -13.12
CA ALA A 111 -5.22 -19.39 -14.15
C ALA A 111 -4.66 -19.68 -15.56
N LEU A 112 -3.34 -19.69 -15.73
CA LEU A 112 -2.70 -20.05 -17.02
C LEU A 112 -2.91 -21.52 -17.40
N LYS A 113 -2.85 -22.46 -16.44
CA LYS A 113 -3.19 -23.88 -16.69
C LYS A 113 -4.65 -24.02 -17.16
N ILE A 114 -5.61 -23.41 -16.46
CA ILE A 114 -7.03 -23.44 -16.82
C ILE A 114 -7.25 -22.79 -18.19
N PHE A 115 -6.55 -21.68 -18.49
CA PHE A 115 -6.62 -21.01 -19.78
C PHE A 115 -6.08 -21.88 -20.93
N GLY A 116 -4.99 -22.62 -20.71
CA GLY A 116 -4.49 -23.62 -21.67
C GLY A 116 -5.52 -24.72 -21.96
N LEU A 117 -6.21 -25.23 -20.92
CA LEU A 117 -7.27 -26.22 -21.08
C LEU A 117 -8.52 -25.67 -21.78
N LEU A 118 -8.83 -24.39 -21.56
CA LEU A 118 -9.91 -23.66 -22.23
C LEU A 118 -9.62 -23.54 -23.73
N ARG A 119 -8.39 -23.17 -24.12
CA ARG A 119 -7.95 -23.11 -25.54
C ARG A 119 -7.99 -24.46 -26.26
N MET A 120 -7.96 -25.59 -25.55
CA MET A 120 -8.11 -26.93 -26.14
C MET A 120 -9.56 -27.36 -26.42
N GLN A 121 -10.57 -26.56 -26.05
CA GLN A 121 -11.97 -26.94 -26.23
C GLN A 121 -12.49 -26.54 -27.63
N GLN A 122 -13.15 -27.46 -28.33
CA GLN A 122 -13.70 -27.22 -29.68
C GLN A 122 -14.74 -26.09 -29.78
N TRP A 123 -15.36 -25.71 -28.66
CA TRP A 123 -16.35 -24.64 -28.58
C TRP A 123 -15.75 -23.29 -28.15
N TYR A 124 -14.46 -23.22 -27.85
CA TYR A 124 -13.82 -22.01 -27.37
C TYR A 124 -13.34 -21.12 -28.53
N GLU A 125 -13.81 -19.88 -28.54
CA GLU A 125 -13.31 -18.82 -29.40
C GLU A 125 -12.42 -17.88 -28.57
N PRO A 126 -11.16 -17.61 -29.00
CA PRO A 126 -10.29 -16.64 -28.34
C PRO A 126 -10.94 -15.25 -28.23
N ARG A 127 -10.93 -14.66 -27.03
CA ARG A 127 -11.49 -13.32 -26.77
C ARG A 127 -10.48 -12.39 -26.13
N ARG A 128 -10.29 -11.21 -26.72
CA ARG A 128 -9.42 -10.12 -26.22
C ARG A 128 -9.61 -9.84 -24.72
N GLN A 129 -10.86 -9.74 -24.27
CA GLN A 129 -11.21 -9.51 -22.85
C GLN A 129 -10.63 -10.55 -21.88
N THR A 130 -10.52 -11.82 -22.29
CA THR A 130 -9.92 -12.89 -21.48
C THR A 130 -8.42 -12.68 -21.33
N TYR A 131 -7.74 -12.31 -22.42
CA TYR A 131 -6.32 -11.96 -22.42
C TYR A 131 -6.05 -10.71 -21.56
N THR A 132 -6.84 -9.64 -21.69
CA THR A 132 -6.74 -8.44 -20.84
C THR A 132 -6.83 -8.78 -19.35
N LYS A 133 -7.84 -9.56 -18.93
CA LYS A 133 -8.00 -9.99 -17.53
C LYS A 133 -6.77 -10.75 -17.01
N LEU A 134 -6.23 -11.66 -17.82
CA LEU A 134 -5.05 -12.45 -17.47
C LEU A 134 -3.78 -11.59 -17.41
N LEU A 135 -3.56 -10.67 -18.35
CA LEU A 135 -2.42 -9.74 -18.34
C LEU A 135 -2.45 -8.81 -17.10
N VAL A 136 -3.61 -8.24 -16.77
CA VAL A 136 -3.78 -7.41 -15.55
C VAL A 136 -3.45 -8.22 -14.29
N MET A 137 -3.88 -9.49 -14.23
CA MET A 137 -3.56 -10.39 -13.13
C MET A 137 -2.05 -10.73 -13.07
N LEU A 138 -1.42 -11.03 -14.21
CA LEU A 138 0.03 -11.27 -14.28
C LEU A 138 0.85 -10.05 -13.84
N GLY A 139 0.38 -8.84 -14.14
CA GLY A 139 0.99 -7.60 -13.65
C GLY A 139 0.86 -7.42 -12.14
N ARG A 140 -0.30 -7.76 -11.55
CA ARG A 140 -0.47 -7.81 -10.07
C ARG A 140 0.46 -8.85 -9.43
N CYS A 141 0.65 -9.99 -10.09
CA CYS A 141 1.56 -11.07 -9.67
C CYS A 141 3.04 -10.80 -9.99
N LYS A 142 3.37 -9.68 -10.65
CA LYS A 142 4.73 -9.32 -11.11
C LYS A 142 5.40 -10.39 -11.97
N GLN A 143 4.65 -10.98 -12.92
CA GLN A 143 5.13 -12.04 -13.82
C GLN A 143 5.26 -11.54 -15.28
N PRO A 144 6.29 -10.72 -15.60
CA PRO A 144 6.39 -10.03 -16.89
C PRO A 144 6.71 -11.01 -18.03
N LYS A 145 7.56 -12.02 -17.79
CA LYS A 145 7.87 -13.07 -18.79
C LYS A 145 6.61 -13.80 -19.24
N GLN A 146 5.72 -14.14 -18.30
CA GLN A 146 4.44 -14.79 -18.59
C GLN A 146 3.47 -13.85 -19.29
N ALA A 147 3.54 -12.53 -19.03
CA ALA A 147 2.74 -11.53 -19.73
C ALA A 147 3.17 -11.39 -21.20
N SER A 148 4.48 -11.37 -21.50
CA SER A 148 4.99 -11.39 -22.89
C SER A 148 4.49 -12.62 -23.64
N LEU A 149 4.73 -13.82 -23.08
CA LEU A 149 4.31 -15.09 -23.69
C LEU A 149 2.79 -15.13 -23.93
N LEU A 150 2.00 -14.60 -23.00
CA LEU A 150 0.55 -14.53 -23.16
C LEU A 150 0.11 -13.55 -24.26
N PHE A 151 0.83 -12.44 -24.44
CA PHE A 151 0.61 -11.47 -25.51
C PHE A 151 0.98 -12.04 -26.89
N GLU A 152 2.14 -12.71 -27.00
CA GLU A 152 2.55 -13.45 -28.21
C GLU A 152 1.53 -14.53 -28.58
N VAL A 153 1.03 -15.28 -27.59
CA VAL A 153 -0.03 -16.27 -27.78
C VAL A 153 -1.33 -15.64 -28.26
N MET A 154 -1.71 -14.45 -27.77
CA MET A 154 -2.87 -13.71 -28.27
C MET A 154 -2.73 -13.36 -29.76
N SER A 155 -1.56 -12.87 -30.17
CA SER A 155 -1.26 -12.56 -31.58
C SER A 155 -1.27 -13.83 -32.44
N SER A 156 -0.80 -14.97 -31.92
CA SER A 156 -0.85 -16.27 -32.61
C SER A 156 -2.27 -16.81 -32.80
N ASP A 157 -3.21 -16.44 -31.92
CA ASP A 157 -4.65 -16.72 -32.07
C ASP A 157 -5.35 -15.75 -33.06
N GLY A 158 -4.58 -14.91 -33.78
CA GLY A 158 -5.08 -13.98 -34.80
C GLY A 158 -5.81 -12.75 -34.25
N LEU A 159 -5.73 -12.50 -32.93
CA LEU A 159 -6.38 -11.36 -32.29
C LEU A 159 -5.50 -10.12 -32.34
N GLN A 160 -6.01 -9.04 -32.94
CA GLN A 160 -5.36 -7.74 -32.88
C GLN A 160 -5.41 -7.16 -31.45
N PRO A 161 -4.28 -6.67 -30.90
CA PRO A 161 -4.27 -6.00 -29.60
C PRO A 161 -5.14 -4.74 -29.58
N THR A 162 -5.77 -4.46 -28.43
CA THR A 162 -6.46 -3.20 -28.16
C THR A 162 -5.70 -2.37 -27.12
N ILE A 163 -6.13 -1.13 -26.91
CA ILE A 163 -5.58 -0.23 -25.88
C ILE A 163 -5.50 -0.95 -24.54
N ASP A 164 -6.60 -1.54 -24.05
CA ASP A 164 -6.61 -2.27 -22.77
C ASP A 164 -5.56 -3.40 -22.67
N VAL A 165 -5.25 -4.07 -23.79
CA VAL A 165 -4.27 -5.16 -23.82
C VAL A 165 -2.86 -4.60 -23.70
N TYR A 166 -2.52 -3.56 -24.47
CA TYR A 166 -1.22 -2.88 -24.36
C TYR A 166 -1.06 -2.24 -22.98
N THR A 167 -2.05 -1.51 -22.47
CA THR A 167 -2.01 -0.93 -21.12
C THR A 167 -1.84 -1.99 -20.04
N ALA A 168 -2.44 -3.19 -20.20
CA ALA A 168 -2.24 -4.31 -19.28
C ALA A 168 -0.82 -4.90 -19.36
N LEU A 169 -0.23 -4.99 -20.56
CA LEU A 169 1.16 -5.42 -20.77
C LEU A 169 2.16 -4.42 -20.18
N VAL A 170 1.97 -3.13 -20.46
CA VAL A 170 2.72 -2.00 -19.88
C VAL A 170 2.61 -2.00 -18.36
N THR A 171 1.42 -2.27 -17.80
CA THR A 171 1.23 -2.48 -16.36
C THR A 171 2.04 -3.67 -15.86
N ALA A 172 2.12 -4.77 -16.60
CA ALA A 172 2.85 -5.96 -16.17
C ALA A 172 4.37 -5.76 -16.15
N TYR A 173 4.95 -5.12 -17.18
CA TYR A 173 6.36 -4.73 -17.19
C TYR A 173 6.66 -3.68 -16.11
N GLY A 174 5.86 -2.61 -16.07
CA GLY A 174 6.00 -1.52 -15.11
C GLY A 174 5.89 -1.97 -13.65
N GLN A 175 4.95 -2.85 -13.30
CA GLN A 175 4.81 -3.36 -11.92
C GLN A 175 5.97 -4.26 -11.45
N SER A 176 6.78 -4.75 -12.39
CA SER A 176 8.01 -5.50 -12.14
C SER A 176 9.29 -4.65 -12.22
N GLY A 177 9.20 -3.38 -12.62
CA GLY A 177 10.36 -2.48 -12.75
C GLY A 177 11.12 -2.61 -14.07
N LEU A 178 10.57 -3.34 -15.03
CA LEU A 178 11.06 -3.47 -16.40
C LEU A 178 10.55 -2.26 -17.20
N LEU A 179 11.12 -1.09 -16.93
CA LEU A 179 10.61 0.17 -17.48
C LEU A 179 10.90 0.30 -18.98
N GLU A 180 12.08 -0.12 -19.44
CA GLU A 180 12.45 0.00 -20.86
C GLU A 180 11.53 -0.87 -21.73
N GLU A 181 11.17 -2.07 -21.27
CA GLU A 181 10.18 -2.94 -21.91
C GLU A 181 8.75 -2.36 -21.84
N ALA A 182 8.42 -1.62 -20.77
CA ALA A 182 7.15 -0.91 -20.67
C ALA A 182 7.07 0.29 -21.65
N PHE A 183 8.17 1.01 -21.86
CA PHE A 183 8.26 2.05 -22.90
C PHE A 183 8.21 1.43 -24.30
N SER A 184 8.96 0.36 -24.57
CA SER A 184 8.90 -0.36 -25.84
C SER A 184 7.49 -0.82 -26.17
N ALA A 185 6.74 -1.37 -25.21
CA ALA A 185 5.35 -1.77 -25.42
C ALA A 185 4.40 -0.58 -25.72
N VAL A 186 4.71 0.63 -25.25
CA VAL A 186 3.99 1.86 -25.60
C VAL A 186 4.41 2.39 -26.98
N ASP A 187 5.66 2.19 -27.39
CA ASP A 187 6.13 2.52 -28.74
C ASP A 187 5.56 1.54 -29.79
N ASP A 188 5.52 0.24 -29.49
CA ASP A 188 4.84 -0.80 -30.28
C ASP A 188 3.34 -0.50 -30.44
N MET A 189 2.69 -0.06 -29.36
CA MET A 189 1.29 0.34 -29.36
C MET A 189 1.02 1.45 -30.39
N LYS A 190 1.84 2.52 -30.40
CA LYS A 190 1.73 3.64 -31.35
C LYS A 190 1.90 3.22 -32.82
N SER A 191 2.58 2.10 -33.10
CA SER A 191 2.77 1.60 -34.47
C SER A 191 1.50 1.03 -35.11
N VAL A 192 0.49 0.70 -34.30
CA VAL A 192 -0.79 0.14 -34.77
C VAL A 192 -1.79 1.27 -35.07
N SER A 193 -2.39 1.25 -36.26
CA SER A 193 -3.20 2.35 -36.84
C SER A 193 -4.29 2.92 -35.93
N ASP A 194 -4.87 2.08 -35.08
CA ASP A 194 -6.03 2.39 -34.23
C ASP A 194 -5.76 2.22 -32.73
N CYS A 195 -4.49 2.13 -32.31
CA CYS A 195 -4.10 1.88 -30.92
C CYS A 195 -3.24 3.02 -30.35
N LYS A 196 -3.85 4.16 -30.01
CA LYS A 196 -3.12 5.31 -29.45
C LYS A 196 -3.08 5.25 -27.91
N PRO A 197 -1.92 5.46 -27.27
CA PRO A 197 -1.83 5.56 -25.81
C PRO A 197 -2.73 6.65 -25.26
N ASP A 198 -3.44 6.34 -24.17
CA ASP A 198 -4.38 7.24 -23.51
C ASP A 198 -3.82 7.79 -22.19
N VAL A 199 -4.57 8.68 -21.53
CA VAL A 199 -4.23 9.25 -20.21
C VAL A 199 -3.91 8.14 -19.20
N TYR A 200 -4.66 7.03 -19.22
CA TYR A 200 -4.46 5.92 -18.30
C TYR A 200 -3.13 5.20 -18.55
N THR A 201 -2.78 4.92 -19.82
CA THR A 201 -1.52 4.29 -20.21
C THR A 201 -0.30 5.10 -19.74
N TYR A 202 -0.30 6.41 -19.97
CA TYR A 202 0.79 7.26 -19.45
C TYR A 202 0.77 7.41 -17.92
N SER A 203 -0.40 7.42 -17.27
CA SER A 203 -0.48 7.41 -15.80
C SER A 203 0.15 6.14 -15.18
N VAL A 204 0.05 4.99 -15.87
CA VAL A 204 0.73 3.75 -15.47
C VAL A 204 2.24 3.90 -15.58
N LEU A 205 2.77 4.43 -16.70
CA LEU A 205 4.20 4.69 -16.86
C LEU A 205 4.73 5.64 -15.79
N ILE A 206 4.06 6.77 -15.56
CA ILE A 206 4.44 7.78 -14.54
C ILE A 206 4.45 7.15 -13.15
N ASN A 207 3.40 6.42 -12.76
CA ASN A 207 3.33 5.72 -11.47
C ASN A 207 4.46 4.71 -11.30
N CYS A 208 4.84 3.99 -12.37
CA CYS A 208 5.97 3.07 -12.34
C CYS A 208 7.31 3.83 -12.22
N CYS A 209 7.53 4.89 -12.99
CA CYS A 209 8.72 5.73 -12.90
C CYS A 209 8.91 6.30 -11.48
N VAL A 210 7.85 6.84 -10.88
CA VAL A 210 7.83 7.31 -9.48
C VAL A 210 8.13 6.17 -8.50
N LYS A 211 7.47 5.01 -8.64
CA LYS A 211 7.65 3.83 -7.77
C LYS A 211 9.08 3.29 -7.78
N TYR A 212 9.75 3.31 -8.94
CA TYR A 212 11.13 2.86 -9.11
C TYR A 212 12.17 4.00 -9.05
N ARG A 213 11.76 5.22 -8.65
CA ARG A 213 12.59 6.43 -8.53
C ARG A 213 13.34 6.82 -9.82
N ARG A 214 12.82 6.45 -10.99
CA ARG A 214 13.33 6.85 -12.32
C ARG A 214 12.65 8.14 -12.78
N LEU A 215 12.92 9.23 -12.05
CA LEU A 215 12.32 10.54 -12.32
C LEU A 215 12.89 11.18 -13.60
N ASP A 216 14.08 10.75 -14.01
CA ASP A 216 14.72 11.08 -15.28
C ASP A 216 13.85 10.74 -16.51
N LEU A 217 13.02 9.69 -16.41
CA LEU A 217 12.12 9.27 -17.48
C LEU A 217 10.77 10.03 -17.47
N ILE A 218 10.45 10.76 -16.41
CA ILE A 218 9.14 11.42 -16.29
C ILE A 218 9.00 12.54 -17.32
N GLN A 219 10.02 13.38 -17.50
CA GLN A 219 9.92 14.50 -18.45
C GLN A 219 9.64 14.02 -19.88
N ARG A 220 10.31 12.94 -20.32
CA ARG A 220 10.04 12.29 -21.62
C ARG A 220 8.55 11.90 -21.78
N VAL A 221 7.92 11.40 -20.71
CA VAL A 221 6.49 11.04 -20.74
C VAL A 221 5.61 12.29 -20.79
N LEU A 222 5.94 13.34 -20.04
CA LEU A 222 5.17 14.59 -20.03
C LEU A 222 5.25 15.33 -21.37
N ASP A 223 6.44 15.43 -21.96
CA ASP A 223 6.66 16.02 -23.29
C ASP A 223 5.88 15.26 -24.37
N GLU A 224 5.82 13.92 -24.26
CA GLU A 224 5.06 13.08 -25.18
C GLU A 224 3.54 13.21 -25.00
N MET A 225 3.05 13.26 -23.75
CA MET A 225 1.64 13.56 -23.46
C MET A 225 1.24 14.92 -24.06
N LEU A 226 2.08 15.94 -23.87
CA LEU A 226 1.87 17.28 -24.41
C LEU A 226 1.86 17.28 -25.95
N PHE A 227 2.80 16.58 -26.59
CA PHE A 227 2.85 16.45 -28.06
C PHE A 227 1.58 15.81 -28.65
N PHE A 228 1.01 14.81 -27.96
CA PHE A 228 -0.24 14.18 -28.37
C PHE A 228 -1.51 14.92 -27.91
N GLY A 229 -1.38 16.05 -27.20
CA GLY A 229 -2.52 16.82 -26.67
C GLY A 229 -3.30 16.09 -25.57
N ILE A 230 -2.63 15.26 -24.79
CA ILE A 230 -3.23 14.41 -23.75
C ILE A 230 -3.15 15.14 -22.41
N GLU A 231 -4.29 15.68 -21.97
CA GLU A 231 -4.40 16.38 -20.68
C GLU A 231 -4.11 15.48 -19.47
N TYR A 232 -3.60 16.08 -18.40
CA TYR A 232 -3.32 15.38 -17.16
C TYR A 232 -4.61 15.14 -16.36
N SER A 233 -4.85 13.89 -15.96
CA SER A 233 -5.89 13.60 -14.98
C SER A 233 -5.47 14.03 -13.56
N THR A 234 -6.44 14.17 -12.67
CA THR A 234 -6.20 14.36 -11.23
C THR A 234 -5.31 13.26 -10.64
N VAL A 235 -5.42 12.03 -11.16
CA VAL A 235 -4.55 10.90 -10.77
C VAL A 235 -3.11 11.12 -11.25
N THR A 236 -2.93 11.66 -12.45
CA THR A 236 -1.61 12.02 -13.02
C THR A 236 -0.94 13.09 -12.16
N PHE A 237 -1.61 14.22 -11.91
CA PHE A 237 -1.12 15.28 -11.01
C PHE A 237 -0.76 14.74 -9.62
N ASN A 238 -1.69 14.03 -8.97
CA ASN A 238 -1.46 13.46 -7.63
C ASN A 238 -0.29 12.47 -7.59
N THR A 239 -0.08 11.69 -8.66
CA THR A 239 1.06 10.75 -8.75
C THR A 239 2.39 11.49 -8.86
N LEU A 240 2.45 12.53 -9.70
CA LEU A 240 3.63 13.37 -9.90
C LEU A 240 3.99 14.16 -8.63
N ILE A 241 3.02 14.89 -8.05
CA ILE A 241 3.20 15.69 -6.83
C ILE A 241 3.72 14.83 -5.67
N ASN A 242 3.11 13.66 -5.44
CA ASN A 242 3.57 12.66 -4.48
C ASN A 242 4.96 12.08 -4.82
N GLY A 243 5.31 11.98 -6.10
CA GLY A 243 6.59 11.46 -6.57
C GLY A 243 7.74 12.43 -6.35
N TYR A 244 7.62 13.66 -6.86
CA TYR A 244 8.57 14.74 -6.65
C TYR A 244 8.74 15.08 -5.16
N GLY A 245 7.63 15.14 -4.40
CA GLY A 245 7.66 15.34 -2.96
C GLY A 245 8.47 14.28 -2.20
N LYS A 246 8.34 12.99 -2.55
CA LYS A 246 9.14 11.88 -1.98
C LYS A 246 10.59 11.79 -2.46
N ALA A 247 10.95 12.65 -3.41
CA ALA A 247 12.31 12.84 -3.90
C ALA A 247 12.91 14.18 -3.44
N GLU A 248 12.19 14.93 -2.59
CA GLU A 248 12.58 16.25 -2.08
C GLU A 248 12.77 17.29 -3.22
N MET A 249 12.20 17.03 -4.40
CA MET A 249 12.17 17.93 -5.55
C MET A 249 11.00 18.91 -5.42
N ILE A 250 11.14 19.86 -4.49
CA ILE A 250 10.06 20.77 -4.10
C ILE A 250 9.64 21.72 -5.23
N GLU A 251 10.57 22.26 -6.03
CA GLU A 251 10.26 23.21 -7.10
C GLU A 251 9.38 22.60 -8.22
N PRO A 252 9.71 21.44 -8.83
CA PRO A 252 8.80 20.76 -9.76
C PRO A 252 7.44 20.38 -9.16
N MET A 253 7.39 20.12 -7.85
CA MET A 253 6.13 19.84 -7.14
C MET A 253 5.30 21.12 -6.96
N GLU A 254 5.92 22.24 -6.60
CA GLU A 254 5.28 23.56 -6.48
C GLU A 254 4.72 24.01 -7.84
N ASN A 255 5.49 23.85 -8.93
CA ASN A 255 5.05 24.17 -10.29
C ASN A 255 3.84 23.34 -10.72
N LEU A 256 3.87 22.01 -10.56
CA LEU A 256 2.73 21.16 -10.91
C LEU A 256 1.48 21.40 -10.06
N LEU A 257 1.65 21.85 -8.81
CA LEU A 257 0.53 22.25 -7.97
C LEU A 257 -0.08 23.59 -8.44
N ALA A 258 0.76 24.54 -8.86
CA ALA A 258 0.29 25.77 -9.49
C ALA A 258 -0.45 25.48 -10.81
N ASP A 259 0.13 24.68 -11.70
CA ASP A 259 -0.51 24.26 -12.96
C ASP A 259 -1.88 23.60 -12.73
N MET A 260 -1.99 22.75 -11.69
CA MET A 260 -3.25 22.10 -11.31
C MET A 260 -4.30 23.12 -10.86
N ILE A 261 -3.92 24.11 -10.05
CA ILE A 261 -4.82 25.15 -9.54
C ILE A 261 -5.20 26.16 -10.64
N GLU A 262 -4.25 26.62 -11.44
CA GLU A 262 -4.42 27.68 -12.43
C GLU A 262 -5.12 27.20 -13.71
N SER A 263 -4.83 25.98 -14.19
CA SER A 263 -5.47 25.46 -15.40
C SER A 263 -6.95 25.14 -15.20
N GLY A 264 -7.40 24.92 -13.96
CA GLY A 264 -8.77 24.50 -13.62
C GLY A 264 -9.18 23.12 -14.17
N SER A 265 -8.28 22.42 -14.88
CA SER A 265 -8.51 21.13 -15.54
C SER A 265 -8.69 19.96 -14.55
N SER A 266 -8.10 20.09 -13.36
CA SER A 266 -8.21 19.12 -12.26
C SER A 266 -8.17 19.87 -10.94
N LEU A 267 -9.15 19.62 -10.06
CA LEU A 267 -9.18 20.25 -8.74
C LEU A 267 -8.32 19.46 -7.74
N PRO A 268 -7.51 20.13 -6.89
CA PRO A 268 -6.82 19.48 -5.79
C PRO A 268 -7.78 18.74 -4.85
N ASP A 269 -7.34 17.60 -4.33
CA ASP A 269 -8.12 16.75 -3.43
C ASP A 269 -7.35 16.40 -2.14
N VAL A 270 -7.94 15.52 -1.31
CA VAL A 270 -7.30 15.05 -0.07
C VAL A 270 -6.00 14.26 -0.34
N PHE A 271 -5.79 13.70 -1.54
CA PHE A 271 -4.51 13.11 -1.92
C PHE A 271 -3.49 14.19 -2.29
N THR A 272 -3.89 15.27 -2.97
CA THR A 272 -3.02 16.43 -3.22
C THR A 272 -2.54 17.04 -1.90
N LEU A 273 -3.48 17.39 -1.01
CA LEU A 273 -3.21 17.88 0.36
C LEU A 273 -2.20 17.00 1.09
N ASN A 274 -2.48 15.70 1.20
CA ASN A 274 -1.63 14.73 1.89
C ASN A 274 -0.23 14.58 1.26
N SER A 275 -0.10 14.82 -0.06
CA SER A 275 1.18 14.70 -0.77
C SER A 275 2.05 15.93 -0.52
N VAL A 276 1.46 17.12 -0.63
CA VAL A 276 2.15 18.42 -0.48
C VAL A 276 2.61 18.64 0.96
N ILE A 277 1.73 18.49 1.95
CA ILE A 277 2.13 18.64 3.37
C ILE A 277 3.11 17.55 3.81
N GLY A 278 3.01 16.35 3.20
CA GLY A 278 3.95 15.25 3.41
C GLY A 278 5.36 15.60 2.91
N ALA A 279 5.46 16.21 1.73
CA ALA A 279 6.72 16.65 1.15
C ALA A 279 7.43 17.70 2.02
N TYR A 280 6.75 18.82 2.33
CA TYR A 280 7.35 19.86 3.19
C TYR A 280 7.69 19.34 4.59
N GLY A 281 6.84 18.48 5.15
CA GLY A 281 7.07 17.87 6.45
C GLY A 281 8.28 16.92 6.48
N ASP A 282 8.47 16.11 5.43
CA ASP A 282 9.64 15.25 5.29
C ASP A 282 10.92 16.08 5.02
N SER A 283 10.84 17.16 4.22
CA SER A 283 11.90 18.16 4.01
C SER A 283 12.09 19.17 5.16
N ARG A 284 11.43 18.96 6.31
CA ARG A 284 11.49 19.82 7.53
C ARG A 284 11.09 21.29 7.36
N GLN A 285 10.43 21.66 6.26
CA GLN A 285 9.89 23.01 6.03
C GLN A 285 8.52 23.18 6.70
N ILE A 286 8.50 23.13 8.04
CA ILE A 286 7.27 23.09 8.84
C ILE A 286 6.37 24.31 8.60
N ASP A 287 6.94 25.51 8.45
CA ASP A 287 6.14 26.73 8.22
C ASP A 287 5.39 26.70 6.88
N LYS A 288 6.02 26.16 5.82
CA LYS A 288 5.35 25.92 4.52
C LYS A 288 4.31 24.80 4.62
N MET A 289 4.56 23.76 5.40
CA MET A 289 3.61 22.67 5.65
C MET A 289 2.34 23.20 6.33
N GLU A 290 2.48 24.04 7.34
CA GLU A 290 1.36 24.69 8.04
C GLU A 290 0.59 25.62 7.10
N LYS A 291 1.30 26.50 6.36
CA LYS A 291 0.66 27.37 5.37
C LYS A 291 -0.17 26.57 4.35
N TRP A 292 0.40 25.56 3.71
CA TRP A 292 -0.33 24.78 2.71
C TRP A 292 -1.50 23.99 3.29
N TYR A 293 -1.41 23.50 4.53
CA TYR A 293 -2.55 22.90 5.21
C TYR A 293 -3.71 23.89 5.30
N ASP A 294 -3.46 25.12 5.75
CA ASP A 294 -4.47 26.17 5.88
C ASP A 294 -5.04 26.60 4.50
N GLU A 295 -4.19 26.78 3.47
CA GLU A 295 -4.64 27.10 2.10
C GLU A 295 -5.59 26.01 1.55
N PHE A 296 -5.27 24.72 1.76
CA PHE A 296 -6.18 23.64 1.36
C PHE A 296 -7.47 23.59 2.18
N GLN A 297 -7.48 24.06 3.44
CA GLN A 297 -8.73 24.26 4.19
C GLN A 297 -9.57 25.38 3.57
N LEU A 298 -8.96 26.48 3.14
CA LEU A 298 -9.65 27.58 2.44
C LEU A 298 -10.22 27.15 1.08
N MET A 299 -9.55 26.21 0.38
CA MET A 299 -10.06 25.54 -0.81
C MET A 299 -11.20 24.53 -0.52
N GLY A 300 -11.59 24.34 0.74
CA GLY A 300 -12.66 23.43 1.15
C GLY A 300 -12.28 21.95 1.26
N ILE A 301 -10.99 21.61 1.17
CA ILE A 301 -10.51 20.22 1.24
C ILE A 301 -10.51 19.75 2.69
N SER A 302 -11.47 18.89 3.04
CA SER A 302 -11.58 18.34 4.39
C SER A 302 -10.45 17.34 4.69
N PRO A 303 -9.72 17.50 5.83
CA PRO A 303 -8.61 16.64 6.20
C PRO A 303 -9.11 15.30 6.75
N ASP A 304 -8.32 14.25 6.58
CA ASP A 304 -8.64 12.91 7.07
C ASP A 304 -7.64 12.43 8.15
N VAL A 305 -7.86 11.20 8.66
CA VAL A 305 -6.96 10.58 9.64
C VAL A 305 -5.53 10.42 9.09
N LYS A 306 -5.35 10.31 7.77
CA LYS A 306 -4.03 10.26 7.14
C LYS A 306 -3.38 11.65 7.15
N THR A 307 -4.12 12.74 6.91
CA THR A 307 -3.65 14.12 7.06
C THR A 307 -3.10 14.38 8.45
N PHE A 308 -3.86 14.09 9.50
CA PHE A 308 -3.39 14.26 10.87
C PHE A 308 -2.19 13.37 11.21
N ASN A 309 -2.16 12.13 10.73
CA ASN A 309 -1.00 11.24 10.89
C ASN A 309 0.27 11.79 10.22
N ILE A 310 0.15 12.45 9.05
CA ILE A 310 1.28 13.10 8.38
C ILE A 310 1.77 14.28 9.24
N LEU A 311 0.89 15.18 9.66
CA LEU A 311 1.22 16.32 10.51
C LEU A 311 1.92 15.88 11.82
N ILE A 312 1.33 14.92 12.55
CA ILE A 312 1.90 14.33 13.78
C ILE A 312 3.33 13.82 13.53
N LYS A 313 3.55 13.10 12.43
CA LYS A 313 4.87 12.56 12.06
C LYS A 313 5.88 13.67 11.73
N SER A 314 5.45 14.72 11.03
CA SER A 314 6.29 15.86 10.67
C SER A 314 6.71 16.67 11.90
N TYR A 315 5.79 17.01 12.80
CA TYR A 315 6.11 17.68 14.06
C TYR A 315 7.02 16.83 14.94
N GLY A 316 6.76 15.52 15.04
CA GLY A 316 7.60 14.58 15.77
C GLY A 316 9.04 14.50 15.22
N LYS A 317 9.21 14.51 13.90
CA LYS A 317 10.54 14.60 13.25
C LYS A 317 11.24 15.93 13.51
N ALA A 318 10.49 17.02 13.64
CA ALA A 318 11.00 18.36 13.93
C ALA A 318 11.24 18.61 15.43
N GLY A 319 10.89 17.67 16.32
CA GLY A 319 10.98 17.82 17.77
C GLY A 319 9.88 18.71 18.39
N MET A 320 8.85 19.07 17.62
CA MET A 320 7.73 19.92 18.07
C MET A 320 6.65 19.08 18.78
N TYR A 321 7.02 18.45 19.90
CA TYR A 321 6.16 17.49 20.60
C TYR A 321 4.85 18.09 21.15
N ASP A 322 4.82 19.40 21.42
CA ASP A 322 3.59 20.10 21.86
C ASP A 322 2.56 20.20 20.74
N LYS A 323 2.98 20.58 19.52
CA LYS A 323 2.11 20.59 18.32
C LYS A 323 1.63 19.16 17.98
N MET A 324 2.54 18.18 18.08
CA MET A 324 2.23 16.76 17.87
C MET A 324 1.14 16.26 18.86
N SER A 325 1.27 16.60 20.14
CA SER A 325 0.31 16.21 21.18
C SER A 325 -1.04 16.96 21.03
N SER A 326 -0.99 18.23 20.64
CA SER A 326 -2.18 19.06 20.37
C SER A 326 -3.05 18.46 19.27
N ILE A 327 -2.47 17.88 18.21
CA ILE A 327 -3.24 17.20 17.16
C ILE A 327 -3.86 15.91 17.66
N MET A 328 -3.18 15.13 18.50
CA MET A 328 -3.75 13.93 19.12
C MET A 328 -4.97 14.29 19.98
N GLU A 329 -4.90 15.38 20.75
CA GLU A 329 -6.07 15.89 21.48
C GLU A 329 -7.19 16.38 20.56
N PHE A 330 -6.86 17.10 19.48
CA PHE A 330 -7.84 17.55 18.50
C PHE A 330 -8.59 16.38 17.86
N MET A 331 -7.86 15.34 17.45
CA MET A 331 -8.41 14.11 16.90
C MET A 331 -9.38 13.45 17.89
N GLU A 332 -8.97 13.29 19.15
CA GLU A 332 -9.79 12.73 20.22
C GLU A 332 -11.05 13.56 20.53
N LYS A 333 -10.98 14.89 20.43
CA LYS A 333 -12.09 15.82 20.70
C LYS A 333 -13.06 16.00 19.52
N ARG A 334 -12.63 15.77 18.28
CA ARG A 334 -13.41 16.03 17.04
C ARG A 334 -13.82 14.75 16.29
N PHE A 335 -13.93 13.62 16.99
CA PHE A 335 -14.36 12.31 16.46
C PHE A 335 -13.45 11.68 15.38
N PHE A 336 -12.24 12.19 15.14
CA PHE A 336 -11.23 11.52 14.32
C PHE A 336 -10.53 10.45 15.15
N SER A 337 -11.05 9.21 15.13
CA SER A 337 -10.50 8.12 15.96
C SER A 337 -9.01 7.83 15.67
N PRO A 338 -8.09 8.05 16.63
CA PRO A 338 -6.68 7.69 16.45
C PRO A 338 -6.52 6.18 16.29
N ASN A 339 -5.79 5.76 15.26
CA ASN A 339 -5.69 4.35 14.87
C ASN A 339 -4.28 3.76 15.15
N VAL A 340 -4.06 2.52 14.75
CA VAL A 340 -2.76 1.82 14.92
C VAL A 340 -1.61 2.62 14.32
N VAL A 341 -1.81 3.30 13.18
CA VAL A 341 -0.78 4.13 12.55
C VAL A 341 -0.47 5.36 13.41
N THR A 342 -1.50 6.02 13.94
CA THR A 342 -1.33 7.17 14.85
C THR A 342 -0.47 6.79 16.06
N PHE A 343 -0.84 5.72 16.77
CA PHE A 343 -0.07 5.25 17.94
C PHE A 343 1.35 4.78 17.57
N ASN A 344 1.53 4.14 16.42
CA ASN A 344 2.86 3.74 15.95
C ASN A 344 3.77 4.95 15.70
N ILE A 345 3.26 6.08 15.18
CA ILE A 345 4.04 7.31 15.00
C ILE A 345 4.50 7.86 16.36
N PHE A 346 3.60 7.91 17.37
CA PHE A 346 3.97 8.31 18.73
C PHE A 346 5.08 7.43 19.33
N ILE A 347 4.93 6.11 19.23
CA ILE A 347 5.92 5.13 19.72
C ILE A 347 7.26 5.27 18.96
N GLU A 348 7.23 5.45 17.64
CA GLU A 348 8.44 5.63 16.82
C GLU A 348 9.17 6.94 17.15
N VAL A 349 8.46 8.05 17.30
CA VAL A 349 9.03 9.38 17.57
C VAL A 349 9.68 9.41 18.96
N PHE A 350 8.94 9.07 20.02
CA PHE A 350 9.49 9.09 21.38
C PHE A 350 10.58 8.02 21.57
N GLY A 351 10.44 6.85 20.95
CA GLY A 351 11.48 5.81 20.93
C GLY A 351 12.76 6.23 20.17
N LYS A 352 12.66 7.10 19.16
CA LYS A 352 13.82 7.71 18.49
C LYS A 352 14.45 8.86 19.28
N ALA A 353 13.64 9.64 20.00
CA ALA A 353 14.09 10.70 20.90
C ALA A 353 14.78 10.15 22.17
N GLY A 354 14.56 8.88 22.50
CA GLY A 354 15.09 8.23 23.71
C GLY A 354 14.17 8.34 24.93
N ASP A 355 13.00 8.97 24.79
CA ASP A 355 11.98 9.00 25.85
C ASP A 355 11.21 7.68 25.90
N ILE A 356 11.84 6.70 26.53
CA ILE A 356 11.28 5.37 26.76
C ILE A 356 10.02 5.44 27.66
N SER A 357 9.90 6.44 28.53
CA SER A 357 8.78 6.57 29.47
C SER A 357 7.48 6.92 28.74
N VAL A 358 7.53 7.98 27.92
CA VAL A 358 6.38 8.42 27.11
C VAL A 358 6.04 7.39 26.03
N MET A 359 7.05 6.77 25.41
CA MET A 359 6.86 5.64 24.50
C MET A 359 6.08 4.48 25.15
N ASP A 360 6.46 4.07 26.37
CA ASP A 360 5.77 3.02 27.13
C ASP A 360 4.35 3.43 27.53
N GLU A 361 4.10 4.72 27.77
CA GLU A 361 2.74 5.23 27.99
C GLU A 361 1.88 5.10 26.73
N TYR A 362 2.35 5.54 25.57
CA TYR A 362 1.59 5.44 24.32
C TYR A 362 1.31 3.98 23.93
N PHE A 363 2.26 3.06 24.15
CA PHE A 363 2.04 1.62 23.96
C PHE A 363 0.97 1.06 24.91
N ARG A 364 0.95 1.50 26.18
CA ARG A 364 -0.12 1.14 27.14
C ARG A 364 -1.46 1.79 26.77
N LYS A 365 -1.49 3.04 26.29
CA LYS A 365 -2.71 3.74 25.83
C LYS A 365 -3.31 3.05 24.60
N MET A 366 -2.48 2.61 23.65
CA MET A 366 -2.87 1.79 22.50
C MET A 366 -3.59 0.49 22.94
N LYS A 367 -2.96 -0.30 23.81
CA LYS A 367 -3.55 -1.55 24.34
C LYS A 367 -4.85 -1.32 25.11
N ARG A 368 -4.91 -0.27 25.95
CA ARG A 368 -6.14 0.11 26.69
C ARG A 368 -7.31 0.45 25.76
N ARG A 369 -7.06 0.94 24.55
CA ARG A 369 -8.07 1.18 23.51
C ARG A 369 -8.44 -0.06 22.68
N GLY A 370 -7.93 -1.24 23.02
CA GLY A 370 -8.18 -2.48 22.27
C GLY A 370 -7.49 -2.54 20.90
N LEU A 371 -6.61 -1.59 20.58
CA LEU A 371 -5.85 -1.59 19.34
C LEU A 371 -4.73 -2.64 19.43
N LYS A 372 -4.79 -3.65 18.57
CA LYS A 372 -3.77 -4.71 18.50
C LYS A 372 -2.44 -4.13 17.93
N PRO A 373 -1.31 -4.28 18.64
CA PRO A 373 0.02 -4.02 18.09
C PRO A 373 0.29 -4.84 16.82
N ASN A 374 1.10 -4.30 15.92
CA ASN A 374 1.54 -4.99 14.70
C ASN A 374 3.08 -5.05 14.61
N SER A 375 3.62 -5.63 13.54
CA SER A 375 5.07 -5.77 13.33
C SER A 375 5.82 -4.44 13.49
N ILE A 376 5.26 -3.34 12.96
CA ILE A 376 5.81 -1.98 13.07
C ILE A 376 5.83 -1.50 14.53
N THR A 377 4.76 -1.73 15.30
CA THR A 377 4.71 -1.36 16.73
C THR A 377 5.86 -2.01 17.50
N TYR A 378 6.04 -3.33 17.33
CA TYR A 378 7.06 -4.08 18.06
C TYR A 378 8.48 -3.77 17.57
N CYS A 379 8.67 -3.54 16.26
CA CYS A 379 9.93 -3.08 15.68
C CYS A 379 10.40 -1.74 16.29
N SER A 380 9.51 -0.76 16.42
CA SER A 380 9.83 0.52 17.08
C SER A 380 10.24 0.33 18.55
N LEU A 381 9.51 -0.49 19.31
CA LEU A 381 9.82 -0.79 20.71
C LEU A 381 11.19 -1.48 20.87
N VAL A 382 11.45 -2.55 20.10
CA VAL A 382 12.72 -3.30 20.14
C VAL A 382 13.90 -2.39 19.81
N ASN A 383 13.77 -1.55 18.78
CA ASN A 383 14.83 -0.62 18.40
C ASN A 383 15.12 0.41 19.51
N ALA A 384 14.07 0.98 20.10
CA ALA A 384 14.18 1.96 21.18
C ALA A 384 14.81 1.38 22.45
N TYR A 385 14.29 0.25 22.96
CA TYR A 385 14.86 -0.42 24.13
C TYR A 385 16.30 -0.86 23.89
N SER A 386 16.63 -1.37 22.70
CA SER A 386 18.01 -1.76 22.35
C SER A 386 18.96 -0.55 22.32
N LYS A 387 18.53 0.61 21.80
CA LYS A 387 19.32 1.85 21.88
C LYS A 387 19.51 2.32 23.33
N ALA A 388 18.50 2.16 24.17
CA ALA A 388 18.56 2.44 25.60
C ALA A 388 19.29 1.36 26.43
N LYS A 389 19.85 0.31 25.80
CA LYS A 389 20.49 -0.85 26.44
C LYS A 389 19.60 -1.64 27.43
N LEU A 390 18.28 -1.55 27.27
CA LEU A 390 17.28 -2.23 28.10
C LEU A 390 16.95 -3.63 27.54
N THR A 391 17.90 -4.56 27.60
CA THR A 391 17.77 -5.93 27.05
C THR A 391 16.57 -6.68 27.60
N GLU A 392 16.31 -6.62 28.92
CA GLU A 392 15.17 -7.28 29.55
C GLU A 392 13.81 -6.85 28.96
N LYS A 393 13.69 -5.59 28.52
CA LYS A 393 12.48 -5.10 27.84
C LYS A 393 12.38 -5.61 26.41
N VAL A 394 13.50 -5.86 25.72
CA VAL A 394 13.51 -6.54 24.41
C VAL A 394 13.01 -7.98 24.57
N ASP A 395 13.48 -8.71 25.57
CA ASP A 395 13.01 -10.08 25.86
C ASP A 395 11.51 -10.10 26.22
N SER A 396 11.05 -9.10 26.98
CA SER A 396 9.63 -8.92 27.29
C SER A 396 8.77 -8.69 26.04
N VAL A 397 9.29 -7.96 25.05
CA VAL A 397 8.62 -7.80 23.75
C VAL A 397 8.60 -9.12 22.97
N LEU A 398 9.71 -9.86 22.89
CA LEU A 398 9.74 -11.17 22.22
C LEU A 398 8.74 -12.15 22.85
N ARG A 399 8.64 -12.21 24.19
CA ARG A 399 7.65 -13.04 24.90
C ARG A 399 6.21 -12.62 24.59
N GLN A 400 5.92 -11.31 24.56
CA GLN A 400 4.59 -10.81 24.18
C GLN A 400 4.24 -11.15 22.73
N VAL A 401 5.21 -11.05 21.82
CA VAL A 401 5.07 -11.41 20.41
C VAL A 401 4.83 -12.91 20.24
N GLY A 402 5.59 -13.77 20.95
CA GLY A 402 5.43 -15.22 20.93
C GLY A 402 4.04 -15.68 21.40
N ASN A 403 3.44 -14.95 22.33
CA ASN A 403 2.09 -15.21 22.87
C ASN A 403 0.97 -14.49 22.09
N SER A 404 1.21 -14.05 20.85
CA SER A 404 0.26 -13.28 20.05
C SER A 404 0.12 -13.81 18.62
N ASP A 405 -1.08 -13.69 18.05
CA ASP A 405 -1.38 -14.04 16.65
C ASP A 405 -0.79 -13.04 15.63
N VAL A 406 0.24 -12.25 16.00
CA VAL A 406 0.80 -11.21 15.15
C VAL A 406 1.74 -11.84 14.13
N THR A 407 1.38 -11.74 12.85
CA THR A 407 2.25 -12.08 11.73
C THR A 407 3.44 -11.13 11.71
N LEU A 408 4.63 -11.67 12.01
CA LEU A 408 5.90 -10.95 11.92
C LEU A 408 6.40 -10.95 10.49
N ASP A 409 7.10 -9.89 10.12
CA ASP A 409 7.79 -9.76 8.85
C ASP A 409 9.31 -9.86 9.01
N THR A 410 10.03 -10.03 7.90
CA THR A 410 11.50 -9.99 7.84
C THR A 410 12.07 -8.72 8.50
N THR A 411 11.35 -7.60 8.41
CA THR A 411 11.74 -6.32 9.03
C THR A 411 11.82 -6.40 10.56
N PHE A 412 10.83 -7.02 11.22
CA PHE A 412 10.87 -7.22 12.68
C PHE A 412 12.03 -8.13 13.09
N PHE A 413 12.25 -9.24 12.38
CA PHE A 413 13.37 -10.13 12.66
C PHE A 413 14.71 -9.43 12.48
N ASN A 414 14.90 -8.65 11.40
CA ASN A 414 16.09 -7.82 11.20
C ASN A 414 16.31 -6.82 12.34
N CYS A 415 15.22 -6.22 12.87
CA CYS A 415 15.30 -5.33 14.03
C CYS A 415 15.73 -6.06 15.31
N ALA A 416 15.17 -7.24 15.59
CA ALA A 416 15.52 -8.04 16.75
C ALA A 416 16.96 -8.59 16.67
N ILE A 417 17.37 -9.14 15.52
CA ILE A 417 18.73 -9.59 15.23
C ILE A 417 19.73 -8.44 15.44
N SER A 418 19.44 -7.24 14.91
CA SER A 418 20.24 -6.03 15.15
C SER A 418 20.27 -5.61 16.62
N ALA A 419 19.19 -5.84 17.38
CA ALA A 419 19.11 -5.50 18.80
C ALA A 419 20.00 -6.38 19.68
N TYR A 420 19.95 -7.71 19.49
CA TYR A 420 20.82 -8.64 20.24
C TYR A 420 22.28 -8.56 19.78
N GLY A 421 22.52 -8.35 18.48
CA GLY A 421 23.85 -8.09 17.94
C GLY A 421 24.53 -6.86 18.57
N ARG A 422 23.77 -5.77 18.76
CA ARG A 422 24.25 -4.58 19.50
C ARG A 422 24.45 -4.81 21.01
N ALA A 423 23.72 -5.75 21.59
CA ALA A 423 23.90 -6.17 22.99
C ALA A 423 25.05 -7.17 23.16
N GLY A 424 25.68 -7.64 22.08
CA GLY A 424 26.73 -8.65 22.09
C GLY A 424 26.22 -10.09 22.27
N ASN A 425 24.91 -10.30 22.44
CA ASN A 425 24.31 -11.62 22.61
C ASN A 425 24.14 -12.31 21.25
N VAL A 426 25.19 -13.01 20.83
CA VAL A 426 25.24 -13.71 19.54
C VAL A 426 24.39 -14.98 19.51
N GLU A 427 24.18 -15.63 20.65
CA GLU A 427 23.35 -16.84 20.77
C GLU A 427 21.90 -16.52 20.40
N MET A 428 21.27 -15.56 21.09
CA MET A 428 19.90 -15.11 20.76
C MET A 428 19.79 -14.53 19.34
N MET A 429 20.84 -13.86 18.85
CA MET A 429 20.88 -13.38 17.47
C MET A 429 20.81 -14.53 16.46
N HIS A 430 21.50 -15.64 16.73
CA HIS A 430 21.49 -16.82 15.87
C HIS A 430 20.17 -17.60 15.97
N GLU A 431 19.62 -17.76 17.17
CA GLU A 431 18.30 -18.38 17.37
C GLU A 431 17.20 -17.64 16.59
N LEU A 432 17.18 -16.31 16.66
CA LEU A 432 16.22 -15.49 15.91
C LEU A 432 16.35 -15.67 14.39
N PHE A 433 17.56 -15.83 13.88
CA PHE A 433 17.80 -16.11 12.45
C PHE A 433 17.26 -17.49 12.03
N LEU A 434 17.42 -18.51 12.88
CA LEU A 434 16.84 -19.84 12.62
C LEU A 434 15.30 -19.81 12.68
N ALA A 435 14.73 -19.11 13.66
CA ALA A 435 13.29 -18.95 13.84
C ALA A 435 12.59 -18.25 12.65
N MET A 436 13.31 -17.46 11.84
CA MET A 436 12.77 -16.89 10.59
C MET A 436 12.25 -18.00 9.66
N LYS A 437 13.06 -19.06 9.46
CA LYS A 437 12.72 -20.18 8.58
C LYS A 437 11.48 -20.94 9.06
N GLU A 438 11.37 -21.18 10.37
CA GLU A 438 10.23 -21.86 10.98
C GLU A 438 8.92 -21.10 10.82
N ARG A 439 8.96 -19.76 10.78
CA ARG A 439 7.79 -18.89 10.58
C ARG A 439 7.53 -18.54 9.11
N ASN A 440 8.18 -19.18 8.16
CA ASN A 440 8.12 -18.86 6.71
C ASN A 440 8.53 -17.41 6.38
N CYS A 441 9.38 -16.79 7.20
CA CYS A 441 10.01 -15.51 6.89
C CYS A 441 11.39 -15.78 6.27
N TYR A 442 11.65 -15.27 5.07
CA TYR A 442 12.95 -15.46 4.42
C TYR A 442 13.92 -14.33 4.80
N PRO A 443 15.17 -14.67 5.20
CA PRO A 443 16.24 -13.69 5.36
C PRO A 443 16.50 -12.90 4.07
N ASP A 444 16.73 -11.59 4.22
CA ASP A 444 17.07 -10.69 3.13
C ASP A 444 18.54 -10.22 3.22
N ASN A 445 18.95 -9.39 2.27
CA ASN A 445 20.30 -8.81 2.26
C ASN A 445 20.64 -8.04 3.54
N ILE A 446 19.64 -7.46 4.23
CA ILE A 446 19.82 -6.72 5.49
C ILE A 446 20.04 -7.70 6.64
N THR A 447 19.34 -8.84 6.66
CA THR A 447 19.56 -9.92 7.64
C THR A 447 21.02 -10.39 7.59
N PHE A 448 21.50 -10.78 6.40
CA PHE A 448 22.86 -11.29 6.21
C PHE A 448 23.91 -10.23 6.54
N ALA A 449 23.75 -9.00 6.06
CA ALA A 449 24.68 -7.90 6.35
C ALA A 449 24.79 -7.62 7.85
N THR A 450 23.66 -7.61 8.57
CA THR A 450 23.63 -7.38 10.02
C THR A 450 24.38 -8.48 10.77
N MET A 451 24.11 -9.75 10.46
CA MET A 451 24.81 -10.87 11.12
C MET A 451 26.31 -10.89 10.81
N ILE A 452 26.70 -10.68 9.55
CA ILE A 452 28.11 -10.63 9.13
C ILE A 452 28.86 -9.50 9.85
N GLN A 453 28.24 -8.33 10.01
CA GLN A 453 28.82 -7.20 10.76
C GLN A 453 29.10 -7.58 12.22
N VAL A 454 28.14 -8.23 12.89
CA VAL A 454 28.28 -8.64 14.30
C VAL A 454 29.32 -9.75 14.45
N TYR A 455 29.29 -10.78 13.61
CA TYR A 455 30.26 -11.87 13.66
C TYR A 455 31.70 -11.39 13.36
N LYS A 456 31.89 -10.45 12.42
CA LYS A 456 33.20 -9.80 12.18
C LYS A 456 33.67 -9.03 13.42
N ALA A 457 32.79 -8.30 14.09
CA ALA A 457 33.12 -7.56 15.31
C ALA A 457 33.48 -8.47 16.50
N GLN A 458 33.02 -9.72 16.52
CA GLN A 458 33.38 -10.72 17.54
C GLN A 458 34.46 -11.73 17.09
N GLY A 459 35.09 -11.53 15.92
CA GLY A 459 36.17 -12.40 15.44
C GLY A 459 35.74 -13.79 14.96
N MET A 460 34.44 -14.05 14.77
CA MET A 460 33.89 -15.36 14.39
C MET A 460 34.00 -15.60 12.87
N THR A 461 35.23 -15.79 12.38
CA THR A 461 35.57 -15.90 10.95
C THR A 461 34.88 -17.04 10.21
N GLU A 462 34.71 -18.21 10.85
CA GLU A 462 34.02 -19.35 10.26
C GLU A 462 32.52 -19.07 10.01
N ALA A 463 31.85 -18.44 10.98
CA ALA A 463 30.44 -18.05 10.87
C ALA A 463 30.21 -17.02 9.76
N VAL A 464 31.17 -16.11 9.55
CA VAL A 464 31.17 -15.16 8.43
C VAL A 464 31.24 -15.88 7.09
N GLN A 465 32.21 -16.80 6.90
CA GLN A 465 32.35 -17.55 5.65
C GLN A 465 31.12 -18.43 5.36
N ALA A 466 30.51 -19.01 6.39
CA ALA A 466 29.28 -19.80 6.28
C ALA A 466 28.03 -18.96 5.90
N LEU A 467 28.00 -17.66 6.22
CA LEU A 467 26.94 -16.75 5.76
C LEU A 467 27.22 -16.16 4.39
N GLU A 468 28.46 -15.78 4.10
CA GLU A 468 28.85 -15.23 2.79
C GLU A 468 28.64 -16.27 1.67
N SER A 469 28.97 -17.55 1.91
CA SER A 469 28.67 -18.66 0.99
C SER A 469 27.17 -18.95 0.83
N LYS A 470 26.35 -18.80 1.88
CA LYS A 470 24.88 -18.86 1.73
C LYS A 470 24.35 -17.69 0.91
N MET A 471 24.92 -16.49 1.06
CA MET A 471 24.52 -15.32 0.29
C MET A 471 24.88 -15.44 -1.19
N THR A 472 26.05 -16.00 -1.55
CA THR A 472 26.38 -16.31 -2.95
C THR A 472 25.44 -17.38 -3.49
N THR A 473 25.21 -18.47 -2.75
CA THR A 473 24.28 -19.54 -3.19
C THR A 473 22.87 -18.99 -3.47
N ILE A 474 22.34 -18.10 -2.62
CA ILE A 474 21.02 -17.46 -2.84
C ILE A 474 21.05 -16.54 -4.08
N LYS A 475 22.13 -15.77 -4.27
CA LYS A 475 22.32 -14.98 -5.50
C LYS A 475 22.39 -15.88 -6.72
N ASP A 476 23.06 -17.01 -6.65
CA ASP A 476 23.20 -17.97 -7.75
C ASP A 476 21.89 -18.71 -8.03
N TYR A 477 20.99 -18.94 -7.06
CA TYR A 477 19.63 -19.38 -7.36
C TYR A 477 18.78 -18.29 -8.04
N SER A 478 18.98 -17.01 -7.67
CA SER A 478 18.34 -15.90 -8.39
C SER A 478 18.98 -15.61 -9.77
N GLY A 479 20.25 -15.99 -9.94
CA GLY A 479 21.06 -15.81 -11.15
C GLY A 479 20.98 -16.99 -12.12
N ASN A 480 20.76 -18.21 -11.66
CA ASN A 480 20.55 -19.38 -12.52
C ASN A 480 19.17 -19.38 -13.20
N LEU A 481 18.23 -18.54 -12.74
CA LEU A 481 17.05 -18.11 -13.50
C LEU A 481 17.35 -17.08 -14.61
N ARG A 482 18.61 -16.64 -14.73
CA ARG A 482 19.18 -15.90 -15.87
C ARG A 482 20.19 -16.72 -16.69
N CYS A 483 20.65 -17.88 -16.23
CA CYS A 483 21.69 -18.69 -16.88
C CYS A 483 21.24 -20.08 -17.36
N LEU A 484 19.96 -20.46 -17.21
CA LEU A 484 19.34 -21.51 -18.02
C LEU A 484 18.70 -20.89 -19.27
N SER A 485 19.57 -20.31 -20.11
CA SER A 485 19.25 -19.77 -21.42
C SER A 485 20.28 -20.29 -22.43
N ASN A 486 19.92 -21.39 -23.08
CA ASN A 486 20.41 -21.87 -24.37
C ASN A 486 19.24 -22.66 -24.99
#